data_AF-A0A1I2G3H5-F1
#
_entry.id   AF-A0A1I2G3H5-F1
#
_cell.length_a   1.000
_cell.length_b   1.000
_cell.length_c   1.000
_cell.angle_alpha   90.00
_cell.angle_beta   90.00
_cell.angle_gamma   90.00
#
_symmetry.space_group_name_H-M   'P 1'
#
loop_
_entity.id
_entity.type
_entity.pdbx_description
1 polymer ?
#
loop_
_entity_poly.entity_id
_entity_poly.type
_entity_poly.pdbx_seq_one_letter_code
_entity_poly.pdbx_strand_id
1 'polypeptide(L)'
;MNENQQGENTTNKPFRTFRNFWTWILEGAGKWTEANPLWAAAHFLNLLAGFVLFIIDSIKNLPDFPPNFPILPVVIAMCIIFVQIYTDPIESLPIEESNQNGKGKINREEIERKRSVQRNKWMIFAYSFMLLSLLLTFYPFINPLFDTKPDADNSSPDQVKQAEKWEEGKSGSEKNAQAKQSSQSDKNEYLRTLRERPIAVFIGCTLDSKAKNLRCEESSLSEKQNQPQATSGGGQSDQPTRPIPSTQPTPSTQPTQSTQPTQPIQAISSVSVGHAWVINIGGYIQECNSNDSNSEYGKTFTCQVSDGLLIPLYFIILALMGGSISLTRRLPELQKQVGSEYVATETQPKLTQYEFREHLIFHMVQFISAPFLAILAYYLIEPSNTTQAVVLAFTAGFASETILLMIRSLANKITPETAKLPQYGAVAGVVTFKKGDNTEGPAEKVEVLLSESPQIHSITDEKGFYVLGNVPVGEHSISIKSIDKKEILKKDTVKIDRAQAIIKKNITIEQKPRQVHE
;
A
#
# COMPACT_ATOMS: atom_id res chain seq x y z
N MET A 1 -1.69 44.05 -41.06
CA MET A 1 -0.70 43.17 -40.40
C MET A 1 -1.26 41.76 -40.51
N ASN A 2 -0.63 40.92 -41.32
CA ASN A 2 -1.17 39.64 -41.77
C ASN A 2 -1.08 38.58 -40.68
N GLU A 3 -2.22 37.94 -40.41
CA GLU A 3 -2.39 36.82 -39.51
C GLU A 3 -2.27 35.53 -40.34
N ASN A 4 -1.11 34.89 -40.29
CA ASN A 4 -0.89 33.56 -40.87
C ASN A 4 -1.14 32.51 -39.78
N GLN A 5 -2.34 31.92 -39.78
CA GLN A 5 -2.62 30.68 -39.05
C GLN A 5 -2.08 29.51 -39.87
N GLN A 6 -0.94 28.95 -39.43
CA GLN A 6 -0.42 27.69 -39.92
C GLN A 6 -0.92 26.58 -38.99
N GLY A 7 -1.87 25.79 -39.48
CA GLY A 7 -2.41 24.61 -38.78
C GLY A 7 -1.34 23.54 -38.62
N GLU A 8 -0.90 23.33 -37.39
CA GLU A 8 0.07 22.30 -37.02
C GLU A 8 -0.66 20.95 -36.83
N ASN A 9 -0.35 19.99 -37.71
CA ASN A 9 -0.88 18.62 -37.67
C ASN A 9 -0.56 17.92 -36.34
N THR A 10 -1.57 17.69 -35.50
CA THR A 10 -1.44 17.12 -34.14
C THR A 10 -1.36 15.58 -34.07
N THR A 11 -1.15 14.87 -35.17
CA THR A 11 -1.29 13.39 -35.22
C THR A 11 -0.06 12.58 -34.78
N ASN A 12 1.09 13.20 -34.47
CA ASN A 12 2.32 12.48 -34.05
C ASN A 12 2.77 12.73 -32.59
N LYS A 13 1.91 13.28 -31.73
CA LYS A 13 2.27 13.57 -30.32
C LYS A 13 2.62 12.36 -29.44
N PRO A 14 1.97 11.18 -29.52
CA PRO A 14 2.20 10.13 -28.51
C PRO A 14 3.60 9.48 -28.61
N PHE A 15 4.14 9.32 -29.82
CA PHE A 15 5.46 8.70 -30.03
C PHE A 15 6.62 9.60 -29.56
N ARG A 16 6.45 10.93 -29.59
CA ARG A 16 7.47 11.88 -29.11
C ARG A 16 7.60 11.83 -27.59
N THR A 17 6.49 11.63 -26.87
CA THR A 17 6.47 11.44 -25.40
C THR A 17 7.21 10.19 -24.95
N PHE A 18 7.09 9.08 -25.68
CA PHE A 18 7.74 7.82 -25.31
C PHE A 18 9.27 7.87 -25.50
N ARG A 19 9.75 8.47 -26.60
CA ARG A 19 11.18 8.68 -26.81
C ARG A 19 11.76 9.64 -25.75
N ASN A 20 11.03 10.70 -25.41
CA ASN A 20 11.44 11.65 -24.37
C ASN A 20 11.49 11.00 -22.97
N PHE A 21 10.62 10.03 -22.69
CA PHE A 21 10.64 9.25 -21.46
C PHE A 21 11.91 8.39 -21.36
N TRP A 22 12.30 7.68 -22.42
CA TRP A 22 13.54 6.89 -22.43
C TRP A 22 14.81 7.74 -22.33
N THR A 23 14.88 8.86 -23.04
CA THR A 23 16.03 9.76 -22.91
C THR A 23 16.12 10.35 -21.50
N TRP A 24 14.99 10.65 -20.87
CA TRP A 24 14.95 11.13 -19.49
C TRP A 24 15.38 10.04 -18.49
N ILE A 25 14.97 8.78 -18.69
CA ILE A 25 15.46 7.65 -17.91
C ILE A 25 16.97 7.50 -18.07
N LEU A 26 17.50 7.58 -19.29
CA LEU A 26 18.92 7.41 -19.57
C LEU A 26 19.77 8.57 -19.01
N GLU A 27 19.33 9.83 -19.16
CA GLU A 27 20.01 10.99 -18.54
C GLU A 27 19.93 10.96 -17.02
N GLY A 28 18.76 10.57 -16.48
CA GLY A 28 18.57 10.38 -15.04
C GLY A 28 19.47 9.27 -14.49
N ALA A 29 19.55 8.15 -15.21
CA ALA A 29 20.43 7.04 -14.89
C ALA A 29 21.90 7.48 -14.91
N GLY A 30 22.35 8.26 -15.91
CA GLY A 30 23.73 8.75 -15.99
C GLY A 30 24.15 9.55 -14.74
N LYS A 31 23.37 10.58 -14.39
CA LYS A 31 23.63 11.38 -13.17
C LYS A 31 23.54 10.56 -11.89
N TRP A 32 22.64 9.59 -11.85
CA TRP A 32 22.49 8.68 -10.72
C TRP A 32 23.69 7.71 -10.60
N THR A 33 24.20 7.18 -11.72
CA THR A 33 25.39 6.31 -11.72
C THR A 33 26.64 7.02 -11.24
N GLU A 34 26.75 8.34 -11.48
CA GLU A 34 27.82 9.17 -10.94
C GLU A 34 27.70 9.35 -9.42
N ALA A 35 26.48 9.53 -8.89
CA ALA A 35 26.23 9.70 -7.47
C ALA A 35 26.30 8.39 -6.66
N ASN A 36 25.96 7.26 -7.28
CA ASN A 36 25.82 5.96 -6.62
C ASN A 36 26.53 4.82 -7.38
N PRO A 37 27.87 4.90 -7.56
CA PRO A 37 28.60 3.97 -8.43
C PRO A 37 28.54 2.51 -7.95
N LEU A 38 28.49 2.29 -6.63
CA LEU A 38 28.39 0.93 -6.05
C LEU A 38 27.05 0.26 -6.38
N TRP A 39 25.95 1.03 -6.33
CA TRP A 39 24.63 0.52 -6.68
C TRP A 39 24.49 0.30 -8.18
N ALA A 40 25.02 1.23 -8.98
CA ALA A 40 25.10 1.06 -10.43
C ALA A 40 25.84 -0.23 -10.82
N ALA A 41 26.97 -0.50 -10.15
CA ALA A 41 27.72 -1.73 -10.31
C ALA A 41 26.88 -2.96 -9.91
N ALA A 42 26.17 -2.92 -8.78
CA ALA A 42 25.30 -4.02 -8.35
C ALA A 42 24.16 -4.31 -9.33
N HIS A 43 23.52 -3.28 -9.89
CA HIS A 43 22.49 -3.44 -10.92
C HIS A 43 23.06 -4.00 -12.21
N PHE A 44 24.21 -3.48 -12.65
CA PHE A 44 24.89 -3.98 -13.83
C PHE A 44 25.27 -5.45 -13.64
N LEU A 45 25.77 -5.84 -12.46
CA LEU A 45 26.16 -7.21 -12.15
C LEU A 45 24.96 -8.16 -12.07
N ASN A 46 23.82 -7.72 -11.51
CA ASN A 46 22.57 -8.48 -11.52
C ASN A 46 21.98 -8.65 -12.94
N LEU A 47 22.02 -7.60 -13.75
CA LEU A 47 21.53 -7.64 -15.14
C LEU A 47 22.44 -8.51 -15.99
N LEU A 48 23.76 -8.38 -15.83
CA LEU A 48 24.77 -9.21 -16.47
C LEU A 48 24.60 -10.68 -16.04
N ALA A 49 24.40 -10.96 -14.76
CA ALA A 49 24.13 -12.32 -14.27
C ALA A 49 22.84 -12.89 -14.89
N GLY A 50 21.75 -12.11 -14.93
CA GLY A 50 20.51 -12.52 -15.59
C GLY A 50 20.69 -12.79 -17.09
N PHE A 51 21.47 -11.95 -17.79
CA PHE A 51 21.77 -12.11 -19.20
C PHE A 51 22.70 -13.30 -19.49
N VAL A 52 23.70 -13.54 -18.64
CA VAL A 52 24.58 -14.71 -18.72
C VAL A 52 23.77 -15.99 -18.49
N LEU A 53 22.89 -16.02 -17.48
CA LEU A 53 21.98 -17.15 -17.27
C LEU A 53 21.06 -17.37 -18.47
N PHE A 54 20.52 -16.30 -19.06
CA PHE A 54 19.72 -16.36 -20.28
C PHE A 54 20.49 -16.91 -21.48
N ILE A 55 21.74 -16.51 -21.68
CA ILE A 55 22.61 -17.05 -22.74
C ILE A 55 22.94 -18.52 -22.48
N ILE A 56 23.30 -18.88 -21.26
CA ILE A 56 23.61 -20.27 -20.90
C ILE A 56 22.38 -21.16 -21.14
N ASP A 57 21.19 -20.69 -20.79
CA ASP A 57 19.93 -21.38 -21.06
C ASP A 57 19.65 -21.48 -22.57
N SER A 58 19.83 -20.39 -23.31
CA SER A 58 19.66 -20.35 -24.77
C SER A 58 20.67 -21.22 -25.54
N ILE A 59 21.88 -21.41 -25.02
CA ILE A 59 22.91 -22.26 -25.63
C ILE A 59 22.67 -23.73 -25.28
N LYS A 60 22.19 -24.02 -24.06
CA LYS A 60 21.93 -25.40 -23.62
C LYS A 60 20.60 -25.95 -24.14
N ASN A 61 19.60 -25.10 -24.39
CA ASN A 61 18.30 -25.52 -24.90
C ASN A 61 18.24 -25.33 -26.43
N LEU A 62 18.40 -26.46 -27.13
CA LEU A 62 18.16 -26.66 -28.58
C LEU A 62 16.70 -26.27 -28.98
N PRO A 63 16.37 -26.15 -30.29
CA PRO A 63 15.37 -25.23 -30.88
C PRO A 63 13.88 -25.36 -30.50
N ASP A 64 13.50 -26.17 -29.52
CA ASP A 64 12.08 -26.44 -29.23
C ASP A 64 11.57 -25.86 -27.90
N PHE A 65 12.39 -25.14 -27.13
CA PHE A 65 11.94 -24.46 -25.91
C PHE A 65 11.72 -22.96 -26.10
N PRO A 66 10.55 -22.41 -25.70
CA PRO A 66 10.35 -20.97 -25.66
C PRO A 66 11.27 -20.36 -24.59
N PRO A 67 11.97 -19.25 -24.90
CA PRO A 67 12.93 -18.63 -23.98
C PRO A 67 12.21 -18.09 -22.74
N ASN A 68 12.32 -18.78 -21.61
CA ASN A 68 11.85 -18.29 -20.33
C ASN A 68 12.77 -17.16 -19.88
N PHE A 69 12.41 -15.93 -20.20
CA PHE A 69 13.14 -14.74 -19.77
C PHE A 69 13.21 -14.73 -18.23
N PRO A 70 14.39 -14.64 -17.61
CA PRO A 70 14.52 -14.61 -16.16
C PRO A 70 14.02 -13.26 -15.63
N ILE A 71 12.71 -13.19 -15.38
CA ILE A 71 12.02 -11.97 -14.94
C ILE A 71 12.32 -11.65 -13.47
N LEU A 72 12.72 -12.64 -12.66
CA LEU A 72 13.11 -12.42 -11.25
C LEU A 72 14.24 -11.38 -11.11
N PRO A 73 15.36 -11.45 -11.86
CA PRO A 73 16.36 -10.37 -11.92
C PRO A 73 15.80 -8.99 -12.27
N VAL A 74 14.86 -8.92 -13.23
CA VAL A 74 14.21 -7.66 -13.64
C VAL A 74 13.36 -7.10 -12.50
N VAL A 75 12.61 -7.96 -11.82
CA VAL A 75 11.80 -7.62 -10.66
C VAL A 75 12.68 -7.13 -9.50
N ILE A 76 13.75 -7.86 -9.17
CA ILE A 76 14.69 -7.47 -8.11
C ILE A 76 15.33 -6.13 -8.44
N ALA A 77 15.78 -5.93 -9.69
CA ALA A 77 16.33 -4.66 -10.14
C ALA A 77 15.31 -3.52 -10.01
N MET A 78 14.05 -3.75 -10.39
CA MET A 78 12.96 -2.78 -10.25
C MET A 78 12.66 -2.46 -8.77
N CYS A 79 12.65 -3.47 -7.89
CA CYS A 79 12.46 -3.27 -6.45
C CYS A 79 13.62 -2.49 -5.81
N ILE A 80 14.86 -2.71 -6.24
CA ILE A 80 16.02 -1.96 -5.75
C ILE A 80 15.98 -0.50 -6.24
N ILE A 81 15.68 -0.28 -7.53
CA ILE A 81 15.45 1.08 -8.08
C ILE A 81 14.35 1.78 -7.29
N PHE A 82 13.29 1.04 -6.94
CA PHE A 82 12.18 1.56 -6.15
C PHE A 82 12.62 2.00 -4.74
N VAL A 83 13.36 1.16 -4.01
CA VAL A 83 13.89 1.50 -2.68
C VAL A 83 14.81 2.72 -2.76
N GLN A 84 15.63 2.82 -3.82
CA GLN A 84 16.56 3.93 -3.97
C GLN A 84 15.88 5.28 -4.24
N ILE A 85 14.91 5.31 -5.18
CA ILE A 85 14.10 6.51 -5.41
C ILE A 85 13.38 6.93 -4.13
N TYR A 86 13.00 5.95 -3.30
CA TYR A 86 12.37 6.22 -2.01
C TYR A 86 13.33 6.78 -0.95
N THR A 87 14.58 6.30 -0.95
CA THR A 87 15.60 6.75 0.01
C THR A 87 16.28 8.06 -0.38
N ASP A 88 16.14 8.50 -1.64
CA ASP A 88 16.76 9.74 -2.11
C ASP A 88 16.30 10.92 -1.23
N PRO A 89 17.22 11.58 -0.52
CA PRO A 89 16.86 12.66 0.36
C PRO A 89 16.24 13.77 -0.46
N ILE A 90 15.01 14.16 -0.09
CA ILE A 90 14.41 15.39 -0.59
C ILE A 90 15.34 16.53 -0.20
N GLU A 91 16.09 17.05 -1.17
CA GLU A 91 16.92 18.24 -0.99
C GLU A 91 16.05 19.34 -0.39
N SER A 92 16.44 19.81 0.79
CA SER A 92 15.79 20.93 1.42
C SER A 92 15.99 22.14 0.52
N LEU A 93 14.89 22.65 -0.02
CA LEU A 93 14.95 23.87 -0.82
C LEU A 93 15.53 24.98 0.06
N PRO A 94 16.45 25.81 -0.48
CA PRO A 94 16.96 26.95 0.26
C PRO A 94 15.76 27.81 0.70
N ILE A 95 15.72 28.10 2.00
CA ILE A 95 14.68 28.94 2.60
C ILE A 95 14.76 30.29 1.88
N GLU A 96 13.61 30.81 1.43
CA GLU A 96 13.53 32.17 0.86
C GLU A 96 13.99 33.16 1.92
N GLU A 97 15.28 33.50 1.91
CA GLU A 97 15.75 34.68 2.61
C GLU A 97 15.10 35.89 1.92
N SER A 98 14.24 36.57 2.66
CA SER A 98 13.46 37.73 2.22
C SER A 98 14.36 38.94 1.97
N ASN A 99 15.23 38.87 0.97
CA ASN A 99 16.00 40.01 0.54
C ASN A 99 15.09 40.92 -0.31
N GLN A 100 14.69 42.05 0.28
CA GLN A 100 13.76 43.06 -0.28
C GLN A 100 14.25 43.77 -1.56
N ASN A 101 15.45 43.46 -2.06
CA ASN A 101 16.08 44.17 -3.17
C ASN A 101 15.82 43.52 -4.54
N GLY A 102 14.57 43.39 -4.98
CA GLY A 102 14.15 43.21 -6.40
C GLY A 102 14.68 42.02 -7.22
N LYS A 103 15.74 41.33 -6.79
CA LYS A 103 16.35 40.14 -7.42
C LYS A 103 15.61 38.84 -7.10
N GLY A 104 14.61 38.88 -6.23
CA GLY A 104 13.85 37.70 -5.79
C GLY A 104 12.99 37.05 -6.87
N LYS A 105 12.60 37.77 -7.93
CA LYS A 105 11.66 37.26 -8.94
C LYS A 105 12.26 36.15 -9.81
N ILE A 106 13.55 36.25 -10.15
CA ILE A 106 14.28 35.26 -10.96
C ILE A 106 14.48 33.95 -10.17
N ASN A 107 14.72 34.06 -8.85
CA ASN A 107 14.86 32.87 -8.00
C ASN A 107 13.55 32.10 -7.83
N ARG A 108 12.40 32.80 -7.81
CA ARG A 108 11.10 32.13 -7.62
C ARG A 108 10.75 31.19 -8.77
N GLU A 109 10.92 31.64 -10.02
CA GLU A 109 10.67 30.79 -11.20
C GLU A 109 11.60 29.58 -11.25
N GLU A 110 12.87 29.75 -10.88
CA GLU A 110 13.81 28.63 -10.83
C GLU A 110 13.49 27.62 -9.71
N ILE A 111 13.09 28.12 -8.54
CA ILE A 111 12.62 27.27 -7.43
C ILE A 111 11.34 26.51 -7.85
N GLU A 112 10.39 27.18 -8.50
CA GLU A 112 9.16 26.57 -8.98
C GLU A 112 9.42 25.51 -10.06
N ARG A 113 10.39 25.77 -10.95
CA ARG A 113 10.88 24.81 -11.95
C ARG A 113 11.50 23.58 -11.28
N LYS A 114 12.32 23.75 -10.24
CA LYS A 114 12.90 22.62 -9.49
C LYS A 114 11.81 21.79 -8.81
N ARG A 115 10.78 22.45 -8.23
CA ARG A 115 9.63 21.76 -7.63
C ARG A 115 8.76 21.02 -8.64
N SER A 116 8.52 21.58 -9.83
CA SER A 116 7.73 20.90 -10.85
C SER A 116 8.44 19.64 -11.36
N VAL A 117 9.77 19.70 -11.53
CA VAL A 117 10.60 18.53 -11.87
C VAL A 117 10.52 17.47 -10.77
N GLN A 118 10.57 17.88 -9.49
CA GLN A 118 10.46 16.96 -8.37
C GLN A 118 9.07 16.31 -8.28
N ARG A 119 7.99 17.08 -8.43
CA ARG A 119 6.62 16.55 -8.50
C ARG A 119 6.46 15.56 -9.65
N ASN A 120 7.02 15.86 -10.81
CA ASN A 120 6.99 14.95 -11.96
C ASN A 120 7.76 13.65 -11.68
N LYS A 121 8.93 13.73 -11.04
CA LYS A 121 9.69 12.54 -10.59
C LYS A 121 8.86 11.64 -9.68
N TRP A 122 8.21 12.22 -8.67
CA TRP A 122 7.36 11.47 -7.73
C TRP A 122 6.11 10.90 -8.39
N MET A 123 5.51 11.64 -9.32
CA MET A 123 4.37 11.16 -10.09
C MET A 123 4.76 9.94 -10.93
N ILE A 124 5.85 10.04 -11.70
CA ILE A 124 6.40 8.93 -12.48
C ILE A 124 6.72 7.74 -11.55
N PHE A 125 7.31 7.98 -10.39
CA PHE A 125 7.58 6.94 -9.40
C PHE A 125 6.31 6.21 -8.95
N ALA A 126 5.26 6.95 -8.57
CA ALA A 126 3.99 6.34 -8.14
C ALA A 126 3.36 5.51 -9.26
N TYR A 127 3.37 6.00 -10.50
CA TYR A 127 2.87 5.26 -11.66
C TYR A 127 3.70 4.02 -11.97
N SER A 128 5.03 4.12 -11.93
CA SER A 128 5.93 2.99 -12.13
C SER A 128 5.77 1.93 -11.06
N PHE A 129 5.59 2.33 -9.80
CA PHE A 129 5.32 1.39 -8.71
C PHE A 129 3.98 0.71 -8.84
N MET A 130 2.94 1.44 -9.22
CA MET A 130 1.62 0.86 -9.49
C MET A 130 1.70 -0.15 -10.65
N LEU A 131 2.38 0.20 -11.75
CA LEU A 131 2.60 -0.69 -12.89
C LEU A 131 3.45 -1.90 -12.52
N LEU A 132 4.51 -1.74 -11.73
CA LEU A 132 5.34 -2.84 -11.25
C LEU A 132 4.53 -3.75 -10.33
N SER A 133 3.75 -3.19 -9.42
CA SER A 133 2.88 -3.96 -8.52
C SER A 133 1.84 -4.76 -9.32
N LEU A 134 1.25 -4.15 -10.35
CA LEU A 134 0.38 -4.84 -11.31
C LEU A 134 1.13 -5.93 -12.06
N LEU A 135 2.32 -5.64 -12.60
CA LEU A 135 3.16 -6.62 -13.31
C LEU A 135 3.49 -7.80 -12.41
N LEU A 136 3.89 -7.58 -11.16
CA LEU A 136 4.17 -8.63 -10.18
C LEU A 136 2.94 -9.44 -9.83
N THR A 137 1.79 -8.79 -9.71
CA THR A 137 0.52 -9.45 -9.50
C THR A 137 0.14 -10.31 -10.71
N PHE A 138 0.42 -9.84 -11.92
CA PHE A 138 0.14 -10.56 -13.17
C PHE A 138 1.28 -11.49 -13.61
N TYR A 139 2.44 -11.45 -12.97
CA TYR A 139 3.62 -12.18 -13.41
C TYR A 139 3.43 -13.70 -13.42
N PRO A 140 2.83 -14.31 -12.39
CA PRO A 140 2.53 -15.75 -12.41
C PRO A 140 1.62 -16.17 -13.58
N PHE A 141 0.92 -15.23 -14.20
CA PHE A 141 -0.07 -15.45 -15.26
C PHE A 141 0.51 -15.28 -16.66
N ILE A 142 1.54 -14.44 -16.80
CA ILE A 142 2.22 -14.18 -18.08
C ILE A 142 3.30 -15.24 -18.33
N ASN A 143 3.86 -15.83 -17.26
CA ASN A 143 4.95 -16.77 -17.39
C ASN A 143 4.44 -18.22 -17.44
N PRO A 144 4.59 -18.95 -18.56
CA PRO A 144 4.23 -20.36 -18.67
C PRO A 144 5.14 -21.28 -17.85
N LEU A 145 6.01 -20.76 -16.97
CA LEU A 145 6.79 -21.55 -16.00
C LEU A 145 5.93 -22.42 -15.05
N PHE A 146 4.61 -22.26 -15.04
CA PHE A 146 3.67 -23.14 -14.35
C PHE A 146 2.94 -24.12 -15.27
N ASP A 147 3.13 -24.00 -16.57
CA ASP A 147 2.68 -24.97 -17.56
C ASP A 147 3.71 -26.09 -17.58
N THR A 148 3.72 -26.91 -16.53
CA THR A 148 4.41 -28.19 -16.55
C THR A 148 3.70 -29.04 -17.58
N LYS A 149 4.10 -28.90 -18.85
CA LYS A 149 3.83 -29.93 -19.85
C LYS A 149 4.38 -31.20 -19.23
N PRO A 150 3.54 -32.20 -18.87
CA PRO A 150 4.09 -33.49 -18.51
C PRO A 150 4.92 -33.92 -19.72
N ASP A 151 6.19 -34.23 -19.50
CA ASP A 151 7.10 -34.64 -20.55
C ASP A 151 6.38 -35.70 -21.38
N ALA A 152 5.96 -35.31 -22.58
CA ALA A 152 5.32 -36.23 -23.48
C ALA A 152 6.42 -37.22 -23.86
N ASP A 153 6.32 -38.40 -23.25
CA ASP A 153 7.20 -39.55 -23.42
C ASP A 153 7.86 -39.53 -24.80
N ASN A 154 9.18 -39.35 -24.81
CA ASN A 154 10.05 -39.61 -25.95
C ASN A 154 10.12 -41.13 -26.23
N SER A 155 8.99 -41.82 -26.26
CA SER A 155 8.89 -43.13 -26.89
C SER A 155 8.95 -42.92 -28.40
N SER A 156 10.18 -42.81 -28.91
CA SER A 156 10.46 -42.89 -30.34
C SER A 156 9.72 -44.09 -30.95
N PRO A 157 8.98 -43.93 -32.07
CA PRO A 157 8.27 -45.02 -32.73
C PRO A 157 9.15 -46.20 -33.17
N ASP A 158 10.47 -46.02 -33.18
CA ASP A 158 11.41 -47.01 -33.69
C ASP A 158 11.84 -48.08 -32.66
N GLN A 159 11.58 -47.89 -31.36
CA GLN A 159 11.84 -48.97 -30.37
C GLN A 159 10.72 -50.01 -30.29
N VAL A 160 9.53 -49.75 -30.85
CA VAL A 160 8.44 -50.75 -30.91
C VAL A 160 8.70 -51.83 -31.96
N LYS A 161 9.49 -51.55 -33.00
CA LYS A 161 9.82 -52.54 -34.04
C LYS A 161 10.97 -53.50 -33.70
N GLN A 162 11.75 -53.24 -32.64
CA GLN A 162 12.77 -54.19 -32.15
C GLN A 162 12.28 -55.12 -31.04
N ALA A 163 11.18 -54.78 -30.36
CA ALA A 163 10.56 -55.66 -29.37
C ALA A 163 9.63 -56.72 -30.00
N GLU A 164 9.15 -56.52 -31.24
CA GLU A 164 8.30 -57.52 -31.93
C GLU A 164 9.08 -58.71 -32.53
N LYS A 165 10.42 -58.71 -32.53
CA LYS A 165 11.21 -59.80 -33.14
C LYS A 165 11.75 -60.84 -32.15
N TRP A 166 11.42 -60.75 -30.86
CA TRP A 166 11.93 -61.67 -29.83
C TRP A 166 10.87 -62.38 -28.97
N GLU A 167 9.58 -62.31 -29.33
CA GLU A 167 8.54 -63.05 -28.59
C GLU A 167 7.50 -63.76 -29.49
N GLU A 168 7.95 -64.50 -30.49
CA GLU A 168 7.18 -65.66 -30.95
C GLU A 168 7.45 -66.84 -30.00
N GLY A 169 6.73 -66.88 -28.88
CA GLY A 169 6.75 -68.06 -28.03
C GLY A 169 6.55 -67.80 -26.54
N LYS A 170 5.48 -67.08 -26.15
CA LYS A 170 4.84 -67.33 -24.85
C LYS A 170 3.40 -66.84 -24.84
N SER A 171 2.52 -67.84 -24.80
CA SER A 171 1.11 -67.75 -24.47
C SER A 171 0.86 -67.04 -23.13
N GLY A 172 -0.10 -66.13 -23.13
CA GLY A 172 -1.05 -66.00 -22.02
C GLY A 172 -0.88 -64.83 -21.05
N SER A 173 -1.65 -63.76 -21.30
CA SER A 173 -2.48 -63.09 -20.28
C SER A 173 -1.85 -62.24 -19.16
N GLU A 174 -0.70 -61.56 -19.35
CA GLU A 174 -0.16 -60.70 -18.27
C GLU A 174 0.45 -59.35 -18.68
N LYS A 175 0.31 -58.89 -19.93
CA LYS A 175 0.99 -57.66 -20.41
C LYS A 175 0.14 -56.38 -20.50
N ASN A 176 -1.16 -56.42 -20.22
CA ASN A 176 -2.02 -55.22 -20.25
C ASN A 176 -2.07 -54.42 -18.92
N ALA A 177 -1.36 -54.85 -17.88
CA ALA A 177 -1.33 -54.16 -16.58
C ALA A 177 -0.22 -53.10 -16.47
N GLN A 178 0.86 -53.23 -17.23
CA GLN A 178 2.10 -52.47 -16.99
C GLN A 178 2.14 -51.11 -17.70
N ALA A 179 1.47 -50.96 -18.85
CA ALA A 179 1.32 -49.67 -19.54
C ALA A 179 0.30 -48.73 -18.86
N LYS A 180 -0.56 -49.24 -17.98
CA LYS A 180 -1.52 -48.43 -17.21
C LYS A 180 -0.91 -47.87 -15.91
N GLN A 181 0.22 -48.43 -15.46
CA GLN A 181 0.90 -48.01 -14.23
C GLN A 181 1.83 -46.80 -14.43
N SER A 182 2.42 -46.58 -15.62
CA SER A 182 3.33 -45.44 -15.84
C SER A 182 2.60 -44.09 -15.83
N SER A 183 1.46 -43.96 -16.52
CA SER A 183 0.72 -42.68 -16.56
C SER A 183 0.06 -42.28 -15.24
N GLN A 184 -0.11 -43.23 -14.31
CA GLN A 184 -0.64 -42.97 -12.97
C GLN A 184 0.46 -42.49 -12.01
N SER A 185 1.73 -42.78 -12.29
CA SER A 185 2.89 -42.32 -11.49
C SER A 185 3.08 -40.81 -11.64
N ASP A 186 3.11 -40.30 -12.88
CA ASP A 186 3.37 -38.87 -13.16
C ASP A 186 2.23 -37.96 -12.66
N LYS A 187 0.99 -38.46 -12.71
CA LYS A 187 -0.18 -37.77 -12.16
C LYS A 187 -0.08 -37.63 -10.63
N ASN A 188 0.42 -38.65 -9.94
CA ASN A 188 0.62 -38.61 -8.48
C ASN A 188 1.77 -37.68 -8.09
N GLU A 189 2.79 -37.56 -8.95
CA GLU A 189 3.92 -36.65 -8.72
C GLU A 189 3.51 -35.18 -8.88
N TYR A 190 2.78 -34.83 -9.95
CA TYR A 190 2.24 -33.47 -10.13
C TYR A 190 1.33 -33.06 -8.96
N LEU A 191 0.42 -33.94 -8.53
CA LEU A 191 -0.46 -33.67 -7.40
C LEU A 191 0.30 -33.54 -6.06
N ARG A 192 1.40 -34.27 -5.87
CA ARG A 192 2.30 -34.06 -4.71
C ARG A 192 2.92 -32.67 -4.73
N THR A 193 3.43 -32.21 -5.87
CA THR A 193 4.06 -30.89 -5.97
C THR A 193 3.08 -29.75 -5.70
N LEU A 194 1.80 -29.90 -6.05
CA LEU A 194 0.77 -28.92 -5.72
C LEU A 194 0.38 -28.95 -4.23
N ARG A 195 0.37 -30.12 -3.59
CA ARG A 195 0.05 -30.27 -2.16
C ARG A 195 1.12 -29.66 -1.25
N GLU A 196 2.38 -29.63 -1.70
CA GLU A 196 3.50 -29.11 -0.92
C GLU A 196 3.66 -27.57 -1.00
N ARG A 197 2.90 -26.89 -1.86
CA ARG A 197 3.00 -25.43 -2.03
C ARG A 197 1.96 -24.71 -1.15
N PRO A 198 2.39 -23.77 -0.28
CA PRO A 198 1.49 -23.04 0.62
C PRO A 198 0.56 -22.05 -0.10
N ILE A 199 0.84 -21.76 -1.38
CA ILE A 199 0.03 -20.90 -2.25
C ILE A 199 -0.11 -21.60 -3.59
N ALA A 200 -1.35 -21.86 -4.00
CA ALA A 200 -1.69 -22.42 -5.30
C ALA A 200 -2.68 -21.49 -6.03
N VAL A 201 -2.47 -21.30 -7.32
CA VAL A 201 -3.37 -20.53 -8.19
C VAL A 201 -4.08 -21.52 -9.11
N PHE A 202 -5.40 -21.54 -9.04
CA PHE A 202 -6.25 -22.38 -9.89
C PHE A 202 -6.83 -21.52 -11.02
N ILE A 203 -6.68 -22.02 -12.25
CA ILE A 203 -7.10 -21.35 -13.47
C ILE A 203 -8.39 -21.99 -13.97
N GLY A 204 -9.40 -21.18 -14.29
CA GLY A 204 -10.61 -21.68 -14.94
C GLY A 204 -11.59 -22.42 -14.02
N CYS A 205 -11.55 -22.15 -12.72
CA CYS A 205 -12.41 -22.83 -11.75
C CYS A 205 -13.52 -21.89 -11.26
N THR A 206 -14.76 -22.33 -11.38
CA THR A 206 -15.92 -21.65 -10.80
C THR A 206 -15.97 -21.98 -9.32
N LEU A 207 -16.14 -20.95 -8.50
CA LEU A 207 -16.33 -21.12 -7.06
C LEU A 207 -17.82 -21.30 -6.80
N ASP A 208 -18.24 -22.49 -6.39
CA ASP A 208 -19.60 -22.67 -5.89
C ASP A 208 -19.68 -22.10 -4.45
N SER A 209 -20.30 -20.93 -4.34
CA SER A 209 -20.53 -20.22 -3.07
C SER A 209 -21.21 -21.07 -1.99
N LYS A 210 -21.98 -22.10 -2.37
CA LYS A 210 -22.67 -22.98 -1.43
C LYS A 210 -21.89 -24.25 -1.10
N ALA A 211 -21.16 -24.80 -2.07
CA ALA A 211 -20.49 -26.10 -1.90
C ALA A 211 -19.08 -26.00 -1.31
N LYS A 212 -18.47 -24.80 -1.20
CA LYS A 212 -17.05 -24.60 -0.85
C LYS A 212 -16.08 -25.43 -1.72
N ASN A 213 -16.56 -25.95 -2.85
CA ASN A 213 -15.82 -26.78 -3.77
C ASN A 213 -15.52 -25.98 -5.04
N LEU A 214 -14.30 -26.12 -5.56
CA LEU A 214 -13.93 -25.58 -6.86
C LEU A 214 -14.49 -26.49 -7.96
N ARG A 215 -15.29 -25.93 -8.87
CA ARG A 215 -15.78 -26.63 -10.07
C ARG A 215 -15.17 -25.98 -11.32
N CYS A 216 -14.20 -26.64 -11.92
CA CYS A 216 -13.62 -26.20 -13.19
C CYS A 216 -14.44 -26.86 -14.31
N GLU A 217 -15.49 -26.17 -14.77
CA GLU A 217 -16.40 -26.68 -15.81
C GLU A 217 -15.85 -26.37 -17.21
N GLU A 218 -16.28 -27.07 -18.25
CA GLU A 218 -15.81 -26.84 -19.63
C GLU A 218 -16.51 -25.61 -20.22
N SER A 219 -15.77 -24.67 -20.82
CA SER A 219 -16.37 -23.47 -21.43
C SER A 219 -17.10 -23.85 -22.72
N SER A 220 -18.41 -24.13 -22.64
CA SER A 220 -19.25 -24.35 -23.82
C SER A 220 -19.57 -23.02 -24.52
N LEU A 221 -18.59 -22.40 -25.16
CA LEU A 221 -18.81 -21.33 -26.15
C LEU A 221 -19.26 -21.97 -27.46
N SER A 222 -20.53 -22.40 -27.51
CA SER A 222 -21.23 -22.76 -28.74
C SER A 222 -22.74 -22.71 -28.51
N GLU A 223 -23.26 -21.54 -28.18
CA GLU A 223 -24.70 -21.28 -28.30
C GLU A 223 -24.99 -20.99 -29.79
N LYS A 224 -25.51 -22.01 -30.47
CA LYS A 224 -26.00 -21.92 -31.84
C LYS A 224 -27.12 -20.88 -31.93
N GLN A 225 -26.90 -19.83 -32.71
CA GLN A 225 -27.97 -19.04 -33.31
C GLN A 225 -28.84 -19.96 -34.19
N ASN A 226 -30.00 -20.35 -33.67
CA ASN A 226 -31.13 -20.75 -34.51
C ASN A 226 -32.04 -19.53 -34.66
N GLN A 227 -31.95 -18.90 -35.82
CA GLN A 227 -32.80 -17.79 -36.24
C GLN A 227 -33.98 -18.36 -37.07
N PRO A 228 -35.24 -18.06 -36.73
CA PRO A 228 -36.34 -18.19 -37.68
C PRO A 228 -36.43 -16.95 -38.57
N GLN A 229 -36.40 -17.17 -39.89
CA GLN A 229 -36.79 -16.20 -40.91
C GLN A 229 -38.30 -15.93 -40.85
N ALA A 230 -38.69 -14.66 -40.77
CA ALA A 230 -39.98 -14.18 -41.23
C ALA A 230 -39.93 -12.69 -41.63
N THR A 231 -40.26 -12.41 -42.89
CA THR A 231 -40.93 -11.19 -43.47
C THR A 231 -40.30 -9.80 -43.18
N SER A 232 -39.68 -9.11 -44.14
CA SER A 232 -40.30 -8.31 -45.23
C SER A 232 -41.61 -7.64 -44.79
N GLY A 233 -41.82 -6.32 -44.75
CA GLY A 233 -41.12 -5.15 -45.27
C GLY A 233 -42.16 -4.03 -45.47
N GLY A 234 -41.78 -2.77 -45.27
CA GLY A 234 -42.44 -1.60 -45.85
C GLY A 234 -43.38 -0.78 -44.96
N GLY A 235 -43.04 0.50 -44.74
CA GLY A 235 -43.92 1.51 -44.16
C GLY A 235 -43.23 2.85 -43.90
N GLN A 236 -43.29 3.75 -44.89
CA GLN A 236 -42.88 5.17 -44.88
C GLN A 236 -43.52 6.02 -43.77
N SER A 237 -42.83 7.08 -43.32
CA SER A 237 -43.22 8.50 -43.55
C SER A 237 -42.50 9.49 -42.60
N ASP A 238 -41.67 10.35 -43.21
CA ASP A 238 -41.49 11.81 -43.10
C ASP A 238 -41.78 12.63 -41.80
N GLN A 239 -40.69 13.27 -41.31
CA GLN A 239 -40.49 14.71 -40.96
C GLN A 239 -41.39 15.43 -39.88
N PRO A 240 -41.07 16.67 -39.43
CA PRO A 240 -39.80 17.23 -38.91
C PRO A 240 -39.95 18.17 -37.66
N THR A 241 -38.82 18.64 -37.08
CA THR A 241 -38.64 19.90 -36.27
C THR A 241 -39.32 19.96 -34.87
N ARG A 242 -38.81 20.59 -33.78
CA ARG A 242 -37.88 21.72 -33.50
C ARG A 242 -37.52 21.73 -31.97
N PRO A 243 -36.90 22.76 -31.32
CA PRO A 243 -35.87 22.58 -30.27
C PRO A 243 -36.27 23.00 -28.82
N ILE A 244 -35.45 22.56 -27.83
CA ILE A 244 -34.90 23.22 -26.59
C ILE A 244 -35.84 24.22 -25.84
N PRO A 245 -36.07 24.19 -24.48
CA PRO A 245 -35.00 24.34 -23.46
C PRO A 245 -35.17 23.67 -22.07
N SER A 246 -34.06 23.78 -21.33
CA SER A 246 -33.78 23.52 -19.92
C SER A 246 -34.77 24.08 -18.89
N THR A 247 -34.98 23.33 -17.80
CA THR A 247 -35.13 23.91 -16.44
C THR A 247 -34.87 22.87 -15.34
N GLN A 248 -33.89 23.15 -14.47
CA GLN A 248 -33.88 22.78 -13.04
C GLN A 248 -34.89 23.69 -12.29
N PRO A 249 -35.48 23.32 -11.13
CA PRO A 249 -34.76 23.18 -9.86
C PRO A 249 -35.30 22.14 -8.82
N THR A 250 -34.38 21.57 -8.04
CA THR A 250 -34.31 21.34 -6.56
C THR A 250 -35.56 20.94 -5.69
N PRO A 251 -35.43 20.62 -4.37
CA PRO A 251 -35.83 19.32 -3.82
C PRO A 251 -36.87 19.37 -2.67
N SER A 252 -37.67 18.30 -2.49
CA SER A 252 -38.45 17.93 -1.28
C SER A 252 -39.25 16.66 -1.69
N THR A 253 -39.52 15.59 -0.94
CA THR A 253 -39.75 15.37 0.49
C THR A 253 -39.65 13.86 0.75
N GLN A 254 -39.29 13.47 1.97
CA GLN A 254 -39.31 12.12 2.53
C GLN A 254 -40.76 11.66 2.86
N PRO A 255 -40.98 10.50 3.50
CA PRO A 255 -41.11 9.14 2.97
C PRO A 255 -42.59 8.68 2.85
N THR A 256 -42.87 7.66 2.04
CA THR A 256 -44.10 6.86 2.21
C THR A 256 -43.77 5.38 2.10
N GLN A 257 -43.86 4.71 3.24
CA GLN A 257 -43.89 3.26 3.38
C GLN A 257 -45.19 2.74 2.75
N SER A 258 -45.08 1.84 1.77
CA SER A 258 -46.16 0.90 1.45
C SER A 258 -45.61 -0.52 1.54
N THR A 259 -46.02 -1.19 2.60
CA THR A 259 -45.85 -2.63 2.83
C THR A 259 -46.63 -3.40 1.77
N GLN A 260 -45.94 -4.09 0.86
CA GLN A 260 -46.53 -5.14 0.03
C GLN A 260 -45.98 -6.49 0.45
N PRO A 261 -46.81 -7.54 0.54
CA PRO A 261 -46.38 -8.86 0.99
C PRO A 261 -45.52 -9.55 -0.07
N THR A 262 -44.29 -9.87 0.32
CA THR A 262 -43.30 -10.66 -0.40
C THR A 262 -43.90 -11.99 -0.87
N GLN A 263 -44.01 -12.17 -2.19
CA GLN A 263 -44.23 -13.49 -2.79
C GLN A 263 -42.98 -14.36 -2.61
N PRO A 264 -43.11 -15.69 -2.46
CA PRO A 264 -41.97 -16.58 -2.35
C PRO A 264 -41.17 -16.55 -3.66
N ILE A 265 -39.94 -16.04 -3.57
CA ILE A 265 -38.98 -16.03 -4.66
C ILE A 265 -38.74 -17.50 -5.05
N GLN A 266 -39.18 -17.86 -6.25
CA GLN A 266 -38.84 -19.13 -6.89
C GLN A 266 -37.32 -19.26 -6.94
N ALA A 267 -36.82 -20.43 -6.56
CA ALA A 267 -35.40 -20.76 -6.55
C ALA A 267 -34.79 -20.42 -7.91
N ILE A 268 -34.03 -19.31 -7.95
CA ILE A 268 -33.25 -18.91 -9.10
C ILE A 268 -32.26 -20.04 -9.35
N SER A 269 -32.50 -20.81 -10.41
CA SER A 269 -31.56 -21.78 -10.96
C SER A 269 -30.19 -21.12 -11.01
N SER A 270 -29.22 -21.75 -10.34
CA SER A 270 -27.84 -21.26 -10.21
C SER A 270 -27.32 -20.84 -11.58
N VAL A 271 -27.26 -19.52 -11.81
CA VAL A 271 -26.62 -18.95 -12.99
C VAL A 271 -25.19 -19.47 -13.00
N SER A 272 -24.78 -20.10 -14.10
CA SER A 272 -23.42 -20.63 -14.24
C SER A 272 -22.45 -19.46 -14.08
N VAL A 273 -21.82 -19.40 -12.91
CA VAL A 273 -20.84 -18.38 -12.58
C VAL A 273 -19.66 -18.64 -13.52
N GLY A 274 -19.29 -17.66 -14.34
CA GLY A 274 -18.19 -17.81 -15.29
C GLY A 274 -16.89 -18.25 -14.62
N HIS A 275 -16.02 -18.88 -15.40
CA HIS A 275 -14.72 -19.37 -14.97
C HIS A 275 -13.89 -18.26 -14.34
N ALA A 276 -13.56 -18.42 -13.05
CA ALA A 276 -12.76 -17.47 -12.32
C ALA A 276 -11.39 -18.06 -11.99
N TRP A 277 -10.41 -17.18 -11.85
CA TRP A 277 -9.12 -17.53 -11.31
C TRP A 277 -9.20 -17.43 -9.80
N VAL A 278 -8.66 -18.40 -9.09
CA VAL A 278 -8.78 -18.49 -7.63
C VAL A 278 -7.41 -18.71 -7.00
N ILE A 279 -7.12 -17.98 -5.93
CA ILE A 279 -5.96 -18.15 -5.08
C ILE A 279 -6.38 -18.96 -3.86
N ASN A 280 -5.64 -20.03 -3.55
CA ASN A 280 -5.74 -20.74 -2.29
C ASN A 280 -4.52 -20.39 -1.41
N ILE A 281 -4.77 -19.89 -0.20
CA ILE A 281 -3.75 -19.53 0.80
C ILE A 281 -3.91 -20.46 2.00
N GLY A 282 -2.89 -21.29 2.25
CA GLY A 282 -2.82 -22.15 3.44
C GLY A 282 -3.72 -23.40 3.42
N GLY A 283 -4.52 -23.60 2.36
CA GLY A 283 -5.29 -24.82 2.16
C GLY A 283 -4.50 -25.87 1.39
N TYR A 284 -4.89 -27.14 1.49
CA TYR A 284 -4.27 -28.23 0.73
C TYR A 284 -5.26 -28.89 -0.20
N ILE A 285 -4.74 -29.47 -1.28
CA ILE A 285 -5.53 -30.24 -2.23
C ILE A 285 -5.72 -31.65 -1.67
N GLN A 286 -6.98 -32.03 -1.45
CA GLN A 286 -7.33 -33.35 -0.92
C GLN A 286 -7.39 -34.37 -2.06
N GLU A 287 -8.23 -34.12 -3.06
CA GLU A 287 -8.46 -35.01 -4.20
C GLU A 287 -8.64 -34.18 -5.48
N CYS A 288 -8.08 -34.64 -6.60
CA CYS A 288 -8.35 -34.09 -7.92
C CYS A 288 -8.84 -35.19 -8.86
N ASN A 289 -10.07 -35.07 -9.32
CA ASN A 289 -10.63 -35.98 -10.32
C ASN A 289 -10.40 -35.39 -11.71
N SER A 290 -9.85 -36.19 -12.62
CA SER A 290 -9.83 -35.82 -14.04
C SER A 290 -11.12 -36.30 -14.68
N ASN A 291 -11.83 -35.40 -15.33
CA ASN A 291 -12.94 -35.78 -16.18
C ASN A 291 -12.35 -36.13 -17.55
N ASP A 292 -12.06 -37.41 -17.76
CA ASP A 292 -11.44 -37.92 -18.99
C ASP A 292 -12.41 -37.98 -20.20
N SER A 293 -13.58 -37.31 -20.12
CA SER A 293 -14.68 -37.52 -21.05
C SER A 293 -14.57 -36.78 -22.39
N ASN A 294 -13.65 -35.82 -22.57
CA ASN A 294 -13.47 -35.12 -23.83
C ASN A 294 -11.99 -35.00 -24.20
N SER A 295 -11.54 -35.80 -25.18
CA SER A 295 -10.17 -35.81 -25.69
C SER A 295 -9.78 -34.57 -26.51
N GLU A 296 -10.69 -33.61 -26.69
CA GLU A 296 -10.54 -32.53 -27.67
C GLU A 296 -9.97 -31.23 -27.07
N TYR A 297 -10.15 -30.99 -25.75
CA TYR A 297 -9.80 -29.70 -25.12
C TYR A 297 -8.76 -29.77 -23.98
N GLY A 298 -8.04 -30.89 -23.87
CA GLY A 298 -7.08 -31.11 -22.78
C GLY A 298 -7.77 -31.58 -21.49
N LYS A 299 -6.97 -32.14 -20.57
CA LYS A 299 -7.50 -32.74 -19.33
C LYS A 299 -7.95 -31.64 -18.37
N THR A 300 -9.23 -31.61 -18.04
CA THR A 300 -9.75 -30.78 -16.94
C THR A 300 -9.69 -31.53 -15.62
N PHE A 301 -9.32 -30.83 -14.56
CA PHE A 301 -9.25 -31.39 -13.21
C PHE A 301 -10.21 -30.64 -12.29
N THR A 302 -11.06 -31.37 -11.58
CA THR A 302 -11.83 -30.84 -10.46
C THR A 302 -11.12 -31.20 -9.17
N CYS A 303 -10.60 -30.20 -8.48
CA CYS A 303 -9.85 -30.39 -7.24
C CYS A 303 -10.68 -29.96 -6.03
N GLN A 304 -10.80 -30.86 -5.05
CA GLN A 304 -11.32 -30.55 -3.73
C GLN A 304 -10.19 -29.95 -2.89
N VAL A 305 -10.38 -28.68 -2.52
CA VAL A 305 -9.48 -27.96 -1.62
C VAL A 305 -10.08 -28.03 -0.22
N SER A 306 -9.27 -28.50 0.73
CA SER A 306 -9.63 -28.57 2.14
C SER A 306 -8.76 -27.59 2.92
N ASP A 307 -9.39 -26.92 3.89
CA ASP A 307 -8.82 -25.82 4.66
C ASP A 307 -8.34 -24.62 3.81
N GLY A 308 -7.86 -23.57 4.50
CA GLY A 308 -7.30 -22.38 3.86
C GLY A 308 -8.30 -21.30 3.46
N LEU A 309 -7.75 -20.25 2.84
CA LEU A 309 -8.50 -19.11 2.30
C LEU A 309 -8.47 -19.18 0.78
N LEU A 310 -9.63 -19.44 0.20
CA LEU A 310 -9.88 -19.54 -1.22
C LEU A 310 -10.59 -18.27 -1.74
N ILE A 311 -9.94 -17.54 -2.63
CA ILE A 311 -10.33 -16.16 -2.97
C ILE A 311 -10.17 -15.92 -4.46
N PRO A 312 -11.16 -15.34 -5.16
CA PRO A 312 -11.00 -15.01 -6.56
C PRO A 312 -9.85 -14.01 -6.77
N LEU A 313 -8.95 -14.30 -7.71
CA LEU A 313 -7.80 -13.44 -8.01
C LEU A 313 -8.21 -12.02 -8.39
N TYR A 314 -9.27 -11.88 -9.21
CA TYR A 314 -9.76 -10.56 -9.64
C TYR A 314 -10.15 -9.69 -8.43
N PHE A 315 -10.57 -10.32 -7.33
CA PHE A 315 -10.91 -9.64 -6.08
C PHE A 315 -9.67 -8.96 -5.46
N ILE A 316 -8.52 -9.64 -5.47
CA ILE A 316 -7.25 -9.08 -5.00
C ILE A 316 -6.77 -7.93 -5.88
N ILE A 317 -6.86 -8.10 -7.20
CA ILE A 317 -6.44 -7.08 -8.18
C ILE A 317 -7.28 -5.81 -8.02
N LEU A 318 -8.59 -5.94 -7.88
CA LEU A 318 -9.49 -4.80 -7.69
C LEU A 318 -9.25 -4.08 -6.36
N ALA A 319 -8.93 -4.81 -5.30
CA ALA A 319 -8.52 -4.21 -4.04
C ALA A 319 -7.22 -3.41 -4.16
N LEU A 320 -6.21 -3.93 -4.88
CA LEU A 320 -5.00 -3.18 -5.19
C LEU A 320 -5.31 -1.93 -5.99
N MET A 321 -6.15 -2.03 -7.04
CA MET A 321 -6.55 -0.88 -7.85
C MET A 321 -7.25 0.20 -7.02
N GLY A 322 -8.19 -0.19 -6.14
CA GLY A 322 -8.83 0.73 -5.20
C GLY A 322 -7.84 1.42 -4.27
N GLY A 323 -6.89 0.66 -3.72
CA GLY A 323 -5.81 1.19 -2.89
C GLY A 323 -4.88 2.16 -3.64
N SER A 324 -4.52 1.86 -4.89
CA SER A 324 -3.71 2.75 -5.73
C SER A 324 -4.40 4.08 -6.02
N ILE A 325 -5.72 4.06 -6.29
CA ILE A 325 -6.49 5.29 -6.51
C ILE A 325 -6.55 6.12 -5.23
N SER A 326 -6.72 5.48 -4.06
CA SER A 326 -6.67 6.18 -2.78
C SER A 326 -5.31 6.86 -2.56
N LEU A 327 -4.21 6.14 -2.79
CA LEU A 327 -2.84 6.65 -2.64
C LEU A 327 -2.55 7.83 -3.59
N THR A 328 -2.90 7.69 -4.87
CA THR A 328 -2.65 8.71 -5.89
C THR A 328 -3.45 9.99 -5.65
N ARG A 329 -4.62 9.92 -4.98
CA ARG A 329 -5.37 11.11 -4.57
C ARG A 329 -4.71 11.84 -3.39
N ARG A 330 -4.19 11.12 -2.40
CA ARG A 330 -3.63 11.71 -1.17
C ARG A 330 -2.21 12.23 -1.33
N LEU A 331 -1.40 11.58 -2.16
CA LEU A 331 0.02 11.93 -2.30
C LEU A 331 0.24 13.39 -2.74
N PRO A 332 -0.49 13.94 -3.74
CA PRO A 332 -0.38 15.34 -4.11
C PRO A 332 -0.80 16.30 -3.00
N GLU A 333 -1.79 15.95 -2.18
CA GLU A 333 -2.25 16.77 -1.06
C GLU A 333 -1.14 16.90 0.01
N LEU A 334 -0.52 15.77 0.38
CA LEU A 334 0.61 15.76 1.32
C LEU A 334 1.82 16.52 0.77
N GLN A 335 2.13 16.35 -0.53
CA GLN A 335 3.20 17.10 -1.18
C GLN A 335 2.93 18.61 -1.17
N LYS A 336 1.67 19.02 -1.34
CA LYS A 336 1.27 20.42 -1.24
C LYS A 336 1.51 20.96 0.17
N GLN A 337 1.19 20.20 1.21
CA GLN A 337 1.32 20.62 2.61
C GLN A 337 2.77 20.86 3.08
N VAL A 338 3.75 20.20 2.45
CA VAL A 338 5.19 20.38 2.74
C VAL A 338 5.79 21.55 1.95
N GLY A 339 5.11 22.02 0.90
CA GLY A 339 5.59 23.11 0.07
C GLY A 339 5.88 24.36 0.89
N SER A 340 6.97 25.07 0.59
CA SER A 340 7.30 26.30 1.33
C SER A 340 6.21 27.37 1.21
N GLU A 341 5.52 27.39 0.06
CA GLU A 341 4.39 28.28 -0.27
C GLU A 341 3.07 27.88 0.37
N TYR A 342 3.00 26.71 1.00
CA TYR A 342 1.77 26.28 1.64
C TYR A 342 1.50 27.12 2.89
N VAL A 343 0.40 27.85 2.86
CA VAL A 343 -0.13 28.58 4.02
C VAL A 343 -0.91 27.57 4.85
N ALA A 344 -0.45 27.34 6.08
CA ALA A 344 -1.12 26.46 7.02
C ALA A 344 -2.56 26.94 7.24
N THR A 345 -3.52 26.04 7.14
CA THR A 345 -4.92 26.28 7.52
C THR A 345 -5.22 25.53 8.80
N GLU A 346 -6.23 25.95 9.55
CA GLU A 346 -6.63 25.29 10.81
C GLU A 346 -6.95 23.79 10.59
N THR A 347 -7.54 23.45 9.44
CA THR A 347 -7.88 22.07 9.07
C THR A 347 -6.71 21.27 8.49
N GLN A 348 -5.67 21.94 7.99
CA GLN A 348 -4.54 21.31 7.32
C GLN A 348 -3.25 22.09 7.66
N PRO A 349 -2.57 21.73 8.76
CA PRO A 349 -1.34 22.39 9.15
C PRO A 349 -0.23 22.13 8.12
N LYS A 350 0.78 23.00 8.12
CA LYS A 350 1.99 22.80 7.32
C LYS A 350 2.77 21.64 7.92
N LEU A 351 3.00 20.59 7.13
CA LEU A 351 3.74 19.41 7.59
C LEU A 351 5.23 19.68 7.57
N THR A 352 5.92 19.29 8.64
CA THR A 352 7.37 19.17 8.63
C THR A 352 7.81 18.01 7.71
N GLN A 353 9.08 18.03 7.29
CA GLN A 353 9.62 16.94 6.44
C GLN A 353 9.57 15.57 7.14
N TYR A 354 9.67 15.55 8.48
CA TYR A 354 9.56 14.33 9.27
C TYR A 354 8.13 13.78 9.28
N GLU A 355 7.14 14.63 9.58
CA GLU A 355 5.73 14.24 9.57
C GLU A 355 5.28 13.78 8.19
N PHE A 356 5.73 14.46 7.12
CA PHE A 356 5.46 14.01 5.76
C PHE A 356 5.96 12.59 5.48
N ARG A 357 7.18 12.25 5.93
CA ARG A 357 7.70 10.89 5.78
C ARG A 357 6.86 9.88 6.55
N GLU A 358 6.43 10.21 7.77
CA GLU A 358 5.54 9.34 8.53
C GLU A 358 4.21 9.12 7.82
N HIS A 359 3.58 10.19 7.32
CA HIS A 359 2.33 10.10 6.55
C HIS A 359 2.50 9.30 5.26
N LEU A 360 3.62 9.47 4.55
CA LEU A 360 3.92 8.72 3.34
C LEU A 360 4.07 7.22 3.61
N ILE A 361 4.85 6.85 4.64
CA ILE A 361 5.03 5.46 5.07
C ILE A 361 3.66 4.86 5.43
N PHE A 362 2.84 5.61 6.17
CA PHE A 362 1.50 5.17 6.54
C PHE A 362 0.63 4.84 5.31
N HIS A 363 0.61 5.69 4.29
CA HIS A 363 -0.14 5.42 3.07
C HIS A 363 0.44 4.28 2.23
N MET A 364 1.74 4.01 2.29
CA MET A 364 2.33 2.82 1.66
C MET A 364 1.90 1.54 2.35
N VAL A 365 1.94 1.51 3.69
CA VAL A 365 1.43 0.38 4.48
C VAL A 365 -0.05 0.16 4.19
N GLN A 366 -0.82 1.23 4.03
CA GLN A 366 -2.21 1.17 3.61
C GLN A 366 -2.38 0.50 2.25
N PHE A 367 -1.61 0.90 1.24
CA PHE A 367 -1.66 0.29 -0.07
C PHE A 367 -1.30 -1.21 -0.03
N ILE A 368 -0.23 -1.57 0.68
CA ILE A 368 0.23 -2.96 0.81
C ILE A 368 -0.77 -3.83 1.59
N SER A 369 -1.48 -3.25 2.56
CA SER A 369 -2.47 -3.97 3.37
C SER A 369 -3.85 -4.11 2.70
N ALA A 370 -4.12 -3.33 1.64
CA ALA A 370 -5.40 -3.34 0.94
C ALA A 370 -5.87 -4.75 0.49
N PRO A 371 -5.03 -5.61 -0.12
CA PRO A 371 -5.38 -7.00 -0.40
C PRO A 371 -5.85 -7.77 0.81
N PHE A 372 -5.12 -7.71 1.93
CA PHE A 372 -5.44 -8.47 3.13
C PHE A 372 -6.75 -8.01 3.78
N LEU A 373 -7.01 -6.70 3.78
CA LEU A 373 -8.28 -6.14 4.24
C LEU A 373 -9.44 -6.58 3.35
N ALA A 374 -9.22 -6.64 2.04
CA ALA A 374 -10.22 -7.12 1.10
C ALA A 374 -10.50 -8.61 1.31
N ILE A 375 -9.47 -9.45 1.49
CA ILE A 375 -9.60 -10.86 1.84
C ILE A 375 -10.50 -11.02 3.07
N LEU A 376 -10.21 -10.28 4.14
CA LEU A 376 -11.03 -10.32 5.36
C LEU A 376 -12.47 -9.92 5.07
N ALA A 377 -12.69 -8.84 4.31
CA ALA A 377 -14.02 -8.37 3.95
C ALA A 377 -14.80 -9.41 3.11
N TYR A 378 -14.12 -10.11 2.20
CA TYR A 378 -14.71 -11.18 1.39
C TYR A 378 -15.31 -12.28 2.26
N TYR A 379 -14.58 -12.72 3.30
CA TYR A 379 -15.02 -13.76 4.22
C TYR A 379 -16.07 -13.30 5.23
N LEU A 380 -16.08 -12.02 5.59
CA LEU A 380 -17.08 -11.49 6.51
C LEU A 380 -18.43 -11.25 5.85
N ILE A 381 -18.42 -10.89 4.56
CA ILE A 381 -19.64 -10.48 3.83
C ILE A 381 -20.16 -11.61 2.92
N GLU A 382 -19.29 -12.50 2.44
CA GLU A 382 -19.63 -13.62 1.54
C GLU A 382 -20.48 -13.15 0.34
N PRO A 383 -19.91 -12.35 -0.58
CA PRO A 383 -20.70 -11.73 -1.66
C PRO A 383 -21.40 -12.79 -2.52
N SER A 384 -22.72 -12.65 -2.65
CA SER A 384 -23.59 -13.62 -3.34
C SER A 384 -23.45 -13.62 -4.87
N ASN A 385 -22.87 -12.56 -5.43
CA ASN A 385 -22.65 -12.42 -6.87
C ASN A 385 -21.35 -11.67 -7.18
N THR A 386 -20.91 -11.80 -8.44
CA THR A 386 -19.67 -11.19 -8.94
C THR A 386 -19.68 -9.66 -8.84
N THR A 387 -20.81 -9.01 -9.08
CA THR A 387 -20.93 -7.54 -8.99
C THR A 387 -20.69 -7.05 -7.55
N GLN A 388 -21.29 -7.70 -6.56
CA GLN A 388 -21.07 -7.42 -5.13
C GLN A 388 -19.62 -7.67 -4.76
N ALA A 389 -19.01 -8.75 -5.27
CA ALA A 389 -17.60 -9.04 -5.03
C ALA A 389 -16.68 -7.96 -5.61
N VAL A 390 -16.93 -7.51 -6.85
CA VAL A 390 -16.17 -6.44 -7.51
C VAL A 390 -16.26 -5.12 -6.73
N VAL A 391 -17.48 -4.71 -6.37
CA VAL A 391 -17.71 -3.49 -5.58
C VAL A 391 -17.04 -3.60 -4.22
N LEU A 392 -17.20 -4.73 -3.54
CA LEU A 392 -16.61 -4.96 -2.23
C LEU A 392 -15.08 -4.91 -2.27
N ALA A 393 -14.45 -5.60 -3.22
CA ALA A 393 -13.00 -5.58 -3.40
C ALA A 393 -12.48 -4.16 -3.59
N PHE A 394 -13.06 -3.45 -4.55
CA PHE A 394 -12.65 -2.09 -4.89
C PHE A 394 -12.84 -1.15 -3.69
N THR A 395 -14.00 -1.20 -3.04
CA THR A 395 -14.31 -0.36 -1.87
C THR A 395 -13.41 -0.70 -0.69
N ALA A 396 -13.12 -1.97 -0.43
CA ALA A 396 -12.19 -2.38 0.63
C ALA A 396 -10.78 -1.83 0.36
N GLY A 397 -10.32 -1.91 -0.89
CA GLY A 397 -9.07 -1.30 -1.32
C GLY A 397 -9.03 0.21 -1.16
N PHE A 398 -10.06 0.90 -1.65
CA PHE A 398 -10.17 2.36 -1.59
C PHE A 398 -10.34 2.90 -0.17
N ALA A 399 -11.11 2.22 0.68
CA ALA A 399 -11.38 2.60 2.07
C ALA A 399 -10.33 2.08 3.07
N SER A 400 -9.27 1.43 2.60
CA SER A 400 -8.18 0.89 3.43
C SER A 400 -7.58 1.96 4.36
N GLU A 401 -7.55 3.24 3.95
CA GLU A 401 -7.10 4.38 4.77
C GLU A 401 -7.95 4.50 6.04
N THR A 402 -9.26 4.59 5.85
CA THR A 402 -10.23 4.79 6.92
C THR A 402 -10.24 3.60 7.87
N ILE A 403 -10.13 2.38 7.33
CA ILE A 403 -10.07 1.15 8.13
C ILE A 403 -8.79 1.13 8.99
N LEU A 404 -7.63 1.42 8.42
CA LEU A 404 -6.38 1.46 9.18
C LEU A 404 -6.34 2.59 10.20
N LEU A 405 -6.88 3.77 9.89
CA LEU A 405 -7.01 4.86 10.87
C LEU A 405 -7.94 4.45 12.01
N MET A 406 -9.03 3.74 11.73
CA MET A 406 -9.90 3.18 12.77
C MET A 406 -9.15 2.15 13.63
N ILE A 407 -8.42 1.21 13.02
CA ILE A 407 -7.60 0.23 13.75
C ILE A 407 -6.53 0.92 14.59
N ARG A 408 -5.83 1.93 14.06
CA ARG A 408 -4.84 2.72 14.82
C ARG A 408 -5.51 3.44 15.99
N SER A 409 -6.71 4.00 15.79
CA SER A 409 -7.46 4.65 16.87
C SER A 409 -7.90 3.68 17.97
N LEU A 410 -8.29 2.45 17.60
CA LEU A 410 -8.62 1.39 18.55
C LEU A 410 -7.38 0.86 19.25
N ALA A 411 -6.28 0.63 18.51
CA ALA A 411 -5.00 0.23 19.07
C ALA A 411 -4.46 1.27 20.06
N ASN A 412 -4.60 2.57 19.77
CA ASN A 412 -4.23 3.65 20.70
C ASN A 412 -5.15 3.73 21.92
N LYS A 413 -6.40 3.22 21.83
CA LYS A 413 -7.31 3.10 22.99
C LYS A 413 -6.99 1.87 23.83
N ILE A 414 -6.60 0.76 23.19
CA ILE A 414 -6.33 -0.54 23.84
C ILE A 414 -4.90 -0.60 24.40
N THR A 415 -3.96 0.05 23.73
CA THR A 415 -2.63 0.34 24.25
C THR A 415 -2.77 1.66 24.97
N PRO A 416 -3.16 1.70 26.28
CA PRO A 416 -3.28 2.95 27.00
C PRO A 416 -1.95 3.66 26.81
N GLU A 417 -1.95 4.84 26.16
CA GLU A 417 -0.74 5.59 25.73
C GLU A 417 0.42 5.13 26.58
N THR A 418 1.20 4.14 26.10
CA THR A 418 2.25 3.51 26.91
C THR A 418 3.06 4.67 27.40
N ALA A 419 2.96 4.91 28.72
CA ALA A 419 3.29 6.15 29.39
C ALA A 419 4.24 6.96 28.52
N LYS A 420 3.74 7.98 27.78
CA LYS A 420 4.61 8.91 27.03
C LYS A 420 5.78 9.13 27.96
N LEU A 421 6.97 8.62 27.60
CA LEU A 421 8.09 8.56 28.55
C LEU A 421 8.10 9.92 29.24
N PRO A 422 7.95 9.96 30.57
CA PRO A 422 7.51 11.17 31.26
C PRO A 422 8.34 12.33 30.72
N GLN A 423 7.66 13.23 30.04
CA GLN A 423 8.33 14.31 29.36
C GLN A 423 8.72 15.29 30.45
N TYR A 424 10.01 15.60 30.52
CA TYR A 424 10.54 16.46 31.56
C TYR A 424 11.06 17.77 30.98
N GLY A 425 10.83 18.86 31.71
CA GLY A 425 11.49 20.15 31.53
C GLY A 425 12.34 20.52 32.75
N ALA A 426 12.72 21.78 32.81
CA ALA A 426 13.39 22.36 33.97
C ALA A 426 12.75 23.70 34.35
N VAL A 427 12.80 24.04 35.62
CA VAL A 427 12.40 25.35 36.12
C VAL A 427 13.62 26.02 36.72
N ALA A 428 13.97 27.20 36.23
CA ALA A 428 15.08 27.99 36.75
C ALA A 428 14.57 29.35 37.21
N GLY A 429 15.19 29.94 38.23
CA GLY A 429 14.68 31.16 38.80
C GLY A 429 15.60 31.78 39.83
N VAL A 430 15.21 32.95 40.32
CA VAL A 430 15.85 33.62 41.45
C VAL A 430 14.81 33.82 42.55
N VAL A 431 15.17 33.45 43.77
CA VAL A 431 14.38 33.72 44.97
C VAL A 431 14.95 34.95 45.67
N THR A 432 14.10 35.93 45.98
CA THR A 432 14.49 37.16 46.71
C THR A 432 13.66 37.33 47.98
N PHE A 433 14.28 37.87 49.03
CA PHE A 433 13.60 38.33 50.23
C PHE A 433 13.32 39.83 50.13
N LYS A 434 12.06 40.21 50.30
CA LYS A 434 11.68 41.61 50.46
C LYS A 434 11.80 41.99 51.92
N LYS A 435 12.79 42.84 52.25
CA LYS A 435 12.96 43.43 53.58
C LYS A 435 12.06 44.68 53.68
N GLY A 436 11.58 45.02 54.88
CA GLY A 436 10.56 46.07 55.11
C GLY A 436 10.82 47.42 54.42
N ASP A 437 12.07 47.75 54.11
CA ASP A 437 12.46 48.99 53.40
C ASP A 437 12.38 48.89 51.86
N ASN A 438 11.58 47.99 51.30
CA ASN A 438 11.50 47.67 49.86
C ASN A 438 12.84 47.25 49.23
N THR A 439 13.85 46.92 50.03
CA THR A 439 15.11 46.36 49.53
C THR A 439 14.94 44.87 49.31
N GLU A 440 15.13 44.43 48.06
CA GLU A 440 15.14 43.02 47.69
C GLU A 440 16.56 42.48 47.78
N GLY A 441 16.78 41.53 48.69
CA GLY A 441 18.03 40.78 48.80
C GLY A 441 17.88 39.36 48.23
N PRO A 442 18.97 38.73 47.75
CA PRO A 442 18.93 37.32 47.36
C PRO A 442 18.56 36.44 48.57
N ALA A 443 17.73 35.43 48.34
CA ALA A 443 17.38 34.45 49.35
C ALA A 443 18.36 33.28 49.31
N GLU A 444 19.45 33.40 50.07
CA GLU A 444 20.51 32.39 50.13
C GLU A 444 20.09 31.18 50.97
N LYS A 445 20.57 29.98 50.59
CA LYS A 445 20.39 28.72 51.34
C LYS A 445 18.92 28.41 51.67
N VAL A 446 18.05 28.59 50.67
CA VAL A 446 16.64 28.24 50.75
C VAL A 446 16.38 27.04 49.87
N GLU A 447 15.61 26.07 50.37
CA GLU A 447 15.26 24.87 49.62
C GLU A 447 14.02 25.15 48.77
N VAL A 448 14.12 24.93 47.46
CA VAL A 448 13.02 25.01 46.50
C VAL A 448 12.67 23.59 46.10
N LEU A 449 11.40 23.18 46.26
CA LEU A 449 10.95 21.82 45.98
C LEU A 449 9.64 21.79 45.20
N LEU A 450 9.46 20.75 44.39
CA LEU A 450 8.20 20.47 43.73
C LEU A 450 7.24 19.81 44.74
N SER A 451 6.09 20.43 44.99
CA SER A 451 5.18 20.00 46.07
C SER A 451 4.63 18.59 45.86
N GLU A 452 4.43 18.20 44.60
CA GLU A 452 3.90 16.88 44.20
C GLU A 452 4.99 15.80 44.15
N SER A 453 6.27 16.19 44.01
CA SER A 453 7.41 15.27 43.96
C SER A 453 8.56 15.84 44.79
N PRO A 454 8.58 15.59 46.11
CA PRO A 454 9.59 16.12 47.02
C PRO A 454 11.03 15.69 46.68
N GLN A 455 11.18 14.65 45.85
CA GLN A 455 12.48 14.19 45.35
C GLN A 455 13.12 15.24 44.41
N ILE A 456 12.32 16.07 43.75
CA ILE A 456 12.79 17.15 42.88
C ILE A 456 12.92 18.43 43.73
N HIS A 457 14.15 18.70 44.17
CA HIS A 457 14.48 19.86 44.98
C HIS A 457 15.84 20.45 44.57
N SER A 458 16.05 21.71 44.93
CA SER A 458 17.27 22.47 44.67
C SER A 458 17.48 23.47 45.81
N ILE A 459 18.73 23.77 46.14
CA ILE A 459 19.07 24.77 47.15
C ILE A 459 19.57 26.02 46.43
N THR A 460 19.07 27.19 46.83
CA THR A 460 19.50 28.45 46.22
C THR A 460 20.98 28.77 46.52
N ASP A 461 21.67 29.33 45.53
CA ASP A 461 23.05 29.82 45.66
C ASP A 461 23.14 31.19 46.38
N GLU A 462 24.35 31.76 46.45
CA GLU A 462 24.62 33.09 47.03
C GLU A 462 23.86 34.24 46.34
N LYS A 463 23.39 34.03 45.10
CA LYS A 463 22.60 34.99 44.33
C LYS A 463 21.10 34.69 44.40
N GLY A 464 20.69 33.69 45.18
CA GLY A 464 19.31 33.23 45.26
C GLY A 464 18.86 32.40 44.06
N PHE A 465 19.77 32.00 43.16
CA PHE A 465 19.43 31.25 41.95
C PHE A 465 19.18 29.77 42.26
N TYR A 466 18.18 29.19 41.60
CA TYR A 466 17.84 27.77 41.72
C TYR A 466 17.50 27.14 40.37
N VAL A 467 17.66 25.82 40.27
CA VAL A 467 17.24 25.01 39.10
C VAL A 467 16.62 23.71 39.57
N LEU A 468 15.34 23.49 39.25
CA LEU A 468 14.64 22.22 39.37
C LEU A 468 14.73 21.49 38.03
N GLY A 469 15.58 20.47 37.96
CA GLY A 469 15.64 19.57 36.80
C GLY A 469 14.58 18.48 36.86
N ASN A 470 14.30 17.85 35.71
CA ASN A 470 13.40 16.71 35.61
C ASN A 470 11.96 16.97 36.11
N VAL A 471 11.44 18.18 35.90
CA VAL A 471 10.06 18.51 36.27
C VAL A 471 9.12 18.02 35.15
N PRO A 472 8.09 17.21 35.44
CA PRO A 472 7.17 16.74 34.40
C PRO A 472 6.52 17.89 33.61
N VAL A 473 6.12 17.63 32.37
CA VAL A 473 5.29 18.55 31.59
C VAL A 473 3.90 18.62 32.25
N GLY A 474 3.45 19.83 32.59
CA GLY A 474 2.21 20.04 33.35
C GLY A 474 2.20 21.31 34.18
N GLU A 475 1.12 21.50 34.93
CA GLU A 475 1.02 22.52 35.97
C GLU A 475 1.46 21.92 37.30
N HIS A 476 2.42 22.57 37.96
CA HIS A 476 2.99 22.09 39.22
C HIS A 476 3.08 23.20 40.26
N SER A 477 2.95 22.82 41.53
CA SER A 477 3.17 23.73 42.65
C SER A 477 4.61 23.67 43.17
N ILE A 478 5.32 24.80 43.18
CA ILE A 478 6.64 24.94 43.79
C ILE A 478 6.47 25.45 45.23
N SER A 479 7.11 24.79 46.18
CA SER A 479 7.19 25.22 47.58
C SER A 479 8.61 25.67 47.91
N ILE A 480 8.73 26.75 48.67
CA ILE A 480 10.01 27.26 49.15
C ILE A 480 10.07 27.07 50.67
N LYS A 481 11.11 26.39 51.17
CA LYS A 481 11.32 26.09 52.59
C LYS A 481 12.62 26.68 53.11
N SER A 482 12.57 27.23 54.32
CA SER A 482 13.78 27.60 55.05
C SER A 482 14.47 26.34 55.57
N ILE A 483 15.77 26.19 55.29
CA ILE A 483 16.58 25.06 55.79
C ILE A 483 16.58 25.01 57.32
N ASP A 484 16.69 26.18 57.97
CA ASP A 484 16.82 26.26 59.42
C ASP A 484 15.51 25.98 60.17
N LYS A 485 14.39 26.44 59.62
CA LYS A 485 13.09 26.42 60.33
C LYS A 485 12.16 25.29 59.89
N LYS A 486 12.46 24.59 58.79
CA LYS A 486 11.57 23.62 58.12
C LYS A 486 10.17 24.16 57.73
N GLU A 487 9.90 25.45 57.94
CA GLU A 487 8.66 26.11 57.58
C GLU A 487 8.61 26.41 56.09
N ILE A 488 7.43 26.24 55.50
CA ILE A 488 7.15 26.63 54.11
C ILE A 488 6.96 28.15 54.09
N LEU A 489 7.89 28.85 53.44
CA LEU A 489 7.89 30.30 53.33
C LEU A 489 6.89 30.80 52.29
N LYS A 490 6.76 30.09 51.16
CA LYS A 490 5.85 30.46 50.06
C LYS A 490 5.54 29.26 49.18
N LYS A 491 4.36 29.27 48.55
CA LYS A 491 3.96 28.37 47.46
C LYS A 491 3.63 29.19 46.22
N ASP A 492 4.00 28.69 45.06
CA ASP A 492 3.71 29.31 43.76
C ASP A 492 3.45 28.22 42.71
N THR A 493 2.84 28.56 41.59
CA THR A 493 2.55 27.62 40.49
C THR A 493 3.41 27.91 39.27
N VAL A 494 3.79 26.84 38.57
CA VAL A 494 4.55 26.88 37.32
C VAL A 494 3.90 25.95 36.31
N LYS A 495 3.89 26.35 35.04
CA LYS A 495 3.41 25.52 33.93
C LYS A 495 4.56 25.23 32.98
N ILE A 496 4.77 23.95 32.67
CA ILE A 496 5.72 23.50 31.66
C ILE A 496 4.91 23.04 30.45
N ASP A 497 4.93 23.82 29.37
CA ASP A 497 4.09 23.54 28.19
C ASP A 497 4.69 22.49 27.25
N ARG A 498 5.99 22.21 27.34
CA ARG A 498 6.68 21.26 26.44
C ARG A 498 7.88 20.58 27.10
N ALA A 499 8.20 19.38 26.64
CA ALA A 499 9.42 18.67 27.02
C ALA A 499 10.67 19.54 26.76
N GLN A 500 11.69 19.40 27.61
CA GLN A 500 12.98 20.09 27.53
C GLN A 500 12.91 21.63 27.57
N ALA A 501 11.75 22.21 27.88
CA ALA A 501 11.67 23.65 28.14
C ALA A 501 12.33 24.00 29.48
N ILE A 502 13.02 25.14 29.49
CA ILE A 502 13.48 25.79 30.72
C ILE A 502 12.54 26.97 30.98
N ILE A 503 11.72 26.84 32.02
CA ILE A 503 10.79 27.90 32.42
C ILE A 503 11.47 28.80 33.46
N LYS A 504 11.45 30.11 33.20
CA LYS A 504 11.98 31.11 34.14
C LYS A 504 10.90 31.53 35.13
N LYS A 505 11.10 31.30 36.43
CA LYS A 505 10.17 31.69 37.50
C LYS A 505 10.91 32.38 38.64
N ASN A 506 10.76 33.69 38.77
CA ASN A 506 11.32 34.44 39.90
C ASN A 506 10.31 34.50 41.04
N ILE A 507 10.77 34.35 42.29
CA ILE A 507 9.88 34.29 43.45
C ILE A 507 10.35 35.24 44.55
N THR A 508 9.53 36.24 44.86
CA THR A 508 9.79 37.18 45.98
C THR A 508 9.04 36.70 47.23
N ILE A 509 9.74 36.61 48.36
CA ILE A 509 9.19 36.23 49.67
C ILE A 509 9.14 37.47 50.57
N GLU A 510 7.96 37.76 51.11
CA GLU A 510 7.80 38.83 52.10
C GLU A 510 8.19 38.29 53.48
N GLN A 511 9.28 38.80 54.06
CA GLN A 511 9.65 38.41 55.42
C GLN A 511 8.71 39.12 56.40
N LYS A 512 7.88 38.34 57.10
CA LYS A 512 7.13 38.87 58.23
C LYS A 512 8.14 39.37 59.28
N PRO A 513 8.05 40.64 59.72
CA PRO A 513 8.99 41.19 60.69
C PRO A 513 9.01 40.28 61.92
N ARG A 514 10.20 39.80 62.28
CA ARG A 514 10.40 38.96 63.46
C ARG A 514 9.95 39.78 64.65
N GLN A 515 8.81 39.43 65.26
CA GLN A 515 8.40 40.02 66.52
C GLN A 515 9.48 39.65 67.53
N VAL A 516 10.32 40.64 67.88
CA VAL A 516 11.26 40.52 68.97
C VAL A 516 10.39 40.51 70.22
N HIS A 517 10.14 39.32 70.77
CA HIS A 517 9.63 39.22 72.13
C HIS A 517 10.77 39.69 73.05
N GLU A 518 10.63 40.90 73.58
CA GLU A 518 11.42 41.40 74.72
C GLU A 518 11.17 40.55 75.97
#